data_AF-A0A4U7EEV9-F1
#
_entry.id   AF-A0A4U7EEV9-F1
#
_cell.length_a   1.000
_cell.length_b   1.000
_cell.length_c   1.000
_cell.angle_alpha   90.00
_cell.angle_beta   90.00
_cell.angle_gamma   90.00
#
_symmetry.space_group_name_H-M   'P 1'
#
loop_
_entity.id
_entity.type
_entity.pdbx_description
1 polymer ?
#
loop_
_entity_poly.entity_id
_entity_poly.type
_entity_poly.pdbx_seq_one_letter_code
_entity_poly.pdbx_strand_id
1 'polypeptide(L)'
;MGDNGVGRVRRNAIYLFLGVVVANLASFLFRALLAREFGPGGFGVFSLALMITSIATVVALLGLPDGVITFVSKFNGRGEHGRVVSVVAASFGLSFGIGILLAIVVVLAAPVLSTRGFDSPALADVLWWFAWIIPANVIVDISAAYFLGIQRGEYNTIIKQVLPKTTLLMLVAAIAVTDSPLVAVGVGYLVATGFAAAVGFIAVGMSLPVKEVAVVRTDIRELVSYSLPLLATSAIGLALNWTDVVVVGYILGSDAVGMYQAAFVLAANIHIFLGAISGSLYPNFSSLLADEQYSAISRQFTEGTRWAVLITTAPAIYLVGFPSLSLEMLFGNDFTGAATVLAVLVAGKGLVILFGPSTDLLKAVEESRYVAITYGLAAVLNLALNVALVPVAGIVGAAFGTAIATMFGNYLHFRRTREHVNVTLPIKPLLRALVAGLAAYLPCLFLISYVESLYWFGVHIALFSILYLLTLFAFGGISLEEIRTHSST
;
A
#
# COMPACT_ATOMS: atom_id res chain seq x y z
N MET A 1 -39.76 -9.91 10.72
CA MET A 1 -38.35 -10.15 11.09
C MET A 1 -37.58 -10.37 9.80
N GLY A 2 -37.09 -9.29 9.19
CA GLY A 2 -36.39 -9.30 7.91
C GLY A 2 -35.30 -8.25 7.96
N ASP A 3 -34.28 -8.48 8.79
CA ASP A 3 -33.05 -7.69 8.71
C ASP A 3 -32.25 -8.31 7.56
N ASN A 4 -32.45 -7.73 6.39
CA ASN A 4 -31.96 -8.22 5.10
C ASN A 4 -30.43 -8.41 5.18
N GLY A 5 -29.93 -9.60 4.82
CA GLY A 5 -28.49 -9.92 4.84
C GLY A 5 -27.58 -8.89 4.16
N VAL A 6 -28.13 -8.10 3.22
CA VAL A 6 -27.51 -6.95 2.56
C VAL A 6 -27.09 -5.84 3.55
N GLY A 7 -27.91 -5.52 4.56
CA GLY A 7 -27.59 -4.50 5.56
C GLY A 7 -26.42 -4.90 6.45
N ARG A 8 -26.34 -6.20 6.79
CA ARG A 8 -25.22 -6.77 7.58
C ARG A 8 -23.92 -6.79 6.78
N VAL A 9 -23.98 -7.14 5.50
CA VAL A 9 -22.82 -7.12 4.59
C VAL A 9 -22.30 -5.69 4.38
N ARG A 10 -23.19 -4.71 4.13
CA ARG A 10 -22.80 -3.30 3.98
C ARG A 10 -22.15 -2.74 5.24
N ARG A 11 -22.75 -3.01 6.40
CA ARG A 11 -22.21 -2.56 7.70
C ARG A 11 -20.84 -3.16 7.98
N ASN A 12 -20.64 -4.44 7.70
CA ASN A 12 -19.34 -5.09 7.84
C ASN A 12 -18.29 -4.48 6.89
N ALA A 13 -18.63 -4.23 5.62
CA ALA A 13 -17.73 -3.59 4.67
C ALA A 13 -17.28 -2.19 5.13
N ILE A 14 -18.19 -1.38 5.68
CA ILE A 14 -17.88 -0.06 6.24
C ILE A 14 -16.91 -0.18 7.43
N TYR A 15 -17.17 -1.09 8.37
CA TYR A 15 -16.27 -1.29 9.52
C TYR A 15 -14.88 -1.75 9.09
N LEU A 16 -14.78 -2.64 8.10
CA LEU A 16 -13.49 -3.07 7.57
C LEU A 16 -12.75 -1.94 6.87
N PHE A 17 -13.46 -1.15 6.05
CA PHE A 17 -12.88 0.02 5.41
C PHE A 17 -12.35 1.02 6.45
N LEU A 18 -13.15 1.35 7.47
CA LEU A 18 -12.72 2.21 8.59
C LEU A 18 -11.51 1.62 9.32
N GLY A 19 -11.51 0.31 9.58
CA GLY A 19 -10.37 -0.39 10.18
C GLY A 19 -9.09 -0.25 9.37
N VAL A 20 -9.16 -0.37 8.04
CA VAL A 20 -8.02 -0.17 7.14
C VAL A 20 -7.55 1.28 7.13
N VAL A 21 -8.47 2.25 7.12
CA VAL A 21 -8.14 3.67 7.19
C VAL A 21 -7.41 4.00 8.50
N VAL A 22 -7.94 3.54 9.64
CA VAL A 22 -7.31 3.72 10.95
C VAL A 22 -5.93 3.06 10.99
N ALA A 23 -5.80 1.85 10.46
CA ALA A 23 -4.52 1.14 10.42
C ALA A 23 -3.47 1.84 9.55
N ASN A 24 -3.87 2.36 8.38
CA ASN A 24 -2.97 3.12 7.50
C ASN A 24 -2.58 4.46 8.12
N LEU A 25 -3.52 5.16 8.77
CA LEU A 25 -3.22 6.38 9.51
C LEU A 25 -2.25 6.09 10.66
N ALA A 26 -2.47 5.02 11.43
CA ALA A 26 -1.56 4.58 12.49
C ALA A 26 -0.15 4.30 11.95
N SER A 27 -0.05 3.61 10.80
CA SER A 27 1.24 3.34 10.15
C SER A 27 1.92 4.61 9.63
N PHE A 28 1.16 5.57 9.10
CA PHE A 28 1.68 6.87 8.67
C PHE A 28 2.23 7.67 9.86
N LEU A 29 1.43 7.81 10.93
CA LEU A 29 1.84 8.52 12.14
C LEU A 29 3.07 7.88 12.79
N PHE A 30 3.13 6.55 12.83
CA PHE A 30 4.31 5.84 13.28
C PHE A 30 5.55 6.19 12.44
N ARG A 31 5.46 6.17 11.11
CA ARG A 31 6.60 6.53 10.23
C ARG A 31 7.01 8.00 10.40
N ALA A 32 6.06 8.90 10.57
CA ALA A 32 6.32 10.31 10.84
C ALA A 32 7.04 10.51 12.19
N LEU A 33 6.59 9.81 13.24
CA LEU A 33 7.24 9.81 14.54
C LEU A 33 8.68 9.28 14.45
N LEU A 34 8.89 8.14 13.79
CA LEU A 34 10.24 7.61 13.56
C LEU A 34 11.15 8.63 12.86
N ALA A 35 10.66 9.26 11.80
CA ALA A 35 11.44 10.25 11.07
C ALA A 35 11.85 11.43 11.96
N ARG A 36 10.94 11.94 12.81
CA ARG A 36 11.23 13.05 13.73
C ARG A 36 12.24 12.67 14.81
N GLU A 37 12.16 11.46 15.34
CA GLU A 37 13.03 11.01 16.43
C GLU A 37 14.44 10.60 15.95
N PHE A 38 14.54 10.00 14.75
CA PHE A 38 15.80 9.41 14.26
C PHE A 38 16.43 10.15 13.10
N GLY A 39 15.78 11.20 12.59
CA GLY A 39 16.21 11.91 11.39
C GLY A 39 16.27 11.03 10.13
N PRO A 40 16.83 11.55 9.03
CA PRO A 40 16.92 10.84 7.76
C PRO A 40 17.70 9.53 7.86
N GLY A 41 18.86 9.51 8.53
CA GLY A 41 19.71 8.33 8.63
C GLY A 41 19.01 7.14 9.29
N GLY A 42 18.46 7.32 10.49
CA GLY A 42 17.80 6.22 11.20
C GLY A 42 16.48 5.78 10.55
N PHE A 43 15.71 6.72 9.97
CA PHE A 43 14.53 6.36 9.17
C PHE A 43 14.90 5.60 7.89
N GLY A 44 16.06 5.94 7.30
CA GLY A 44 16.66 5.22 6.20
C GLY A 44 17.06 3.79 6.55
N VAL A 45 17.74 3.59 7.69
CA VAL A 45 18.09 2.26 8.20
C VAL A 45 16.84 1.41 8.43
N PHE A 46 15.82 1.98 9.08
CA PHE A 46 14.53 1.31 9.27
C PHE A 46 13.92 0.90 7.92
N SER A 47 13.94 1.79 6.94
CA SER A 47 13.37 1.53 5.61
C SER A 47 14.13 0.44 4.85
N LEU A 48 15.46 0.41 4.96
CA LEU A 48 16.31 -0.64 4.39
C LEU A 48 16.07 -1.99 5.07
N ALA A 49 15.96 -2.03 6.39
CA ALA A 49 15.64 -3.26 7.11
C ALA A 49 14.25 -3.80 6.72
N LEU A 50 13.25 -2.91 6.62
CA LEU A 50 11.91 -3.26 6.16
C LEU A 50 11.89 -3.76 4.71
N MET A 51 12.71 -3.16 3.84
CA MET A 51 12.88 -3.61 2.46
C MET A 51 13.45 -5.03 2.38
N ILE A 52 14.59 -5.28 3.05
CA ILE A 52 15.28 -6.59 3.03
C ILE A 52 14.36 -7.68 3.57
N THR A 53 13.69 -7.42 4.70
CA THR A 53 12.74 -8.37 5.29
C THR A 53 11.52 -8.61 4.40
N SER A 54 11.02 -7.58 3.71
CA SER A 54 9.91 -7.73 2.75
C SER A 54 10.31 -8.63 1.58
N ILE A 55 11.51 -8.44 1.03
CA ILE A 55 12.08 -9.29 -0.05
C ILE A 55 12.16 -10.74 0.43
N ALA A 56 12.78 -10.96 1.58
CA ALA A 56 12.93 -12.30 2.14
C ALA A 56 11.59 -12.98 2.45
N THR A 57 10.60 -12.21 2.94
CA THR A 57 9.24 -12.73 3.22
C THR A 57 8.54 -13.19 1.94
N VAL A 58 8.59 -12.42 0.85
CA VAL A 58 7.99 -12.82 -0.43
C VAL A 58 8.61 -14.12 -0.94
N VAL A 59 9.94 -14.25 -0.84
CA VAL A 59 10.62 -15.50 -1.21
C VAL A 59 10.23 -16.66 -0.28
N ALA A 60 10.11 -16.41 1.03
CA ALA A 60 9.68 -17.41 2.01
C ALA A 60 8.28 -17.97 1.74
N LEU A 61 7.40 -17.14 1.20
CA LEU A 61 6.01 -17.50 0.91
C LEU A 61 5.85 -18.36 -0.34
N LEU A 62 6.79 -18.34 -1.31
CA LEU A 62 6.71 -19.12 -2.56
C LEU A 62 5.40 -18.97 -3.36
N GLY A 63 4.66 -17.86 -3.18
CA GLY A 63 3.31 -17.70 -3.77
C GLY A 63 2.22 -18.57 -3.14
N LEU A 64 2.49 -19.20 -1.98
CA LEU A 64 1.54 -20.03 -1.25
C LEU A 64 0.28 -19.30 -0.78
N PRO A 65 0.28 -18.00 -0.40
CA PRO A 65 -0.96 -17.31 -0.04
C PRO A 65 -2.05 -17.41 -1.11
N ASP A 66 -1.72 -17.20 -2.38
CA ASP A 66 -2.68 -17.30 -3.48
C ASP A 66 -3.13 -18.76 -3.69
N GLY A 67 -2.20 -19.72 -3.58
CA GLY A 67 -2.53 -21.15 -3.61
C GLY A 67 -3.49 -21.55 -2.49
N VAL A 68 -3.23 -21.09 -1.26
CA VAL A 68 -4.10 -21.32 -0.10
C VAL A 68 -5.50 -20.77 -0.38
N ILE A 69 -5.63 -19.55 -0.88
CA ILE A 69 -6.95 -18.98 -1.24
C ILE A 69 -7.68 -19.89 -2.23
N THR A 70 -7.02 -20.31 -3.31
CA THR A 70 -7.64 -21.16 -4.35
C THR A 70 -8.00 -22.55 -3.85
N PHE A 71 -7.05 -23.28 -3.25
CA PHE A 71 -7.27 -24.66 -2.81
C PHE A 71 -8.23 -24.73 -1.61
N VAL A 72 -8.13 -23.81 -0.64
CA VAL A 72 -9.06 -23.76 0.49
C VAL A 72 -10.47 -23.45 0.01
N SER A 73 -10.65 -22.48 -0.89
CA SER A 73 -11.98 -22.17 -1.46
C SER A 73 -12.58 -23.38 -2.18
N LYS A 74 -11.77 -24.05 -3.01
CA LYS A 74 -12.16 -25.26 -3.76
C LYS A 74 -12.57 -26.42 -2.85
N PHE A 75 -11.76 -26.75 -1.84
CA PHE A 75 -12.02 -27.89 -0.97
C PHE A 75 -13.10 -27.62 0.08
N ASN A 76 -13.16 -26.39 0.60
CA ASN A 76 -14.22 -25.98 1.52
C ASN A 76 -15.59 -26.00 0.84
N GLY A 77 -15.69 -25.55 -0.41
CA GLY A 77 -16.92 -25.62 -1.20
C GLY A 77 -17.40 -27.05 -1.49
N ARG A 78 -16.52 -28.05 -1.39
CA ARG A 78 -16.83 -29.48 -1.56
C ARG A 78 -17.04 -30.23 -0.25
N GLY A 79 -16.92 -29.56 0.90
CA GLY A 79 -16.94 -30.21 2.22
C GLY A 79 -15.72 -31.10 2.50
N GLU A 80 -14.65 -30.98 1.70
CA GLU A 80 -13.42 -31.79 1.82
C GLU A 80 -12.48 -31.20 2.90
N HIS A 81 -12.97 -31.09 4.13
CA HIS A 81 -12.29 -30.39 5.22
C HIS A 81 -10.89 -30.93 5.55
N GLY A 82 -10.63 -32.21 5.31
CA GLY A 82 -9.30 -32.82 5.53
C GLY A 82 -8.23 -32.32 4.59
N ARG A 83 -8.62 -32.01 3.36
CA ARG A 83 -7.72 -31.39 2.38
C ARG A 83 -7.48 -29.93 2.71
N VAL A 84 -8.48 -29.23 3.24
CA VAL A 84 -8.31 -27.85 3.76
C VAL A 84 -7.25 -27.83 4.86
N VAL A 85 -7.40 -28.68 5.89
CA VAL A 85 -6.42 -28.79 7.00
C VAL A 85 -5.03 -29.08 6.45
N SER A 86 -4.92 -30.01 5.52
CA SER A 86 -3.62 -30.48 5.02
C SER A 86 -2.93 -29.48 4.09
N VAL A 87 -3.68 -28.73 3.27
CA VAL A 87 -3.16 -27.59 2.49
C VAL A 87 -2.64 -26.50 3.40
N VAL A 88 -3.41 -26.12 4.43
CA VAL A 88 -3.02 -25.07 5.37
C VAL A 88 -1.81 -25.48 6.19
N ALA A 89 -1.78 -26.71 6.72
CA ALA A 89 -0.65 -27.24 7.46
C ALA A 89 0.62 -27.36 6.61
N ALA A 90 0.52 -27.86 5.37
CA ALA A 90 1.65 -27.91 4.44
C ALA A 90 2.17 -26.51 4.10
N SER A 91 1.26 -25.55 3.89
CA SER A 91 1.62 -24.16 3.59
C SER A 91 2.35 -23.52 4.77
N PHE A 92 1.84 -23.65 6.00
CA PHE A 92 2.55 -23.18 7.20
C PHE A 92 3.91 -23.85 7.36
N GLY A 93 3.98 -25.19 7.29
CA GLY A 93 5.22 -25.93 7.50
C GLY A 93 6.32 -25.55 6.50
N LEU A 94 5.97 -25.49 5.20
CA LEU A 94 6.91 -25.15 4.15
C LEU A 94 7.37 -23.69 4.26
N SER A 95 6.43 -22.75 4.32
CA SER A 95 6.76 -21.33 4.34
C SER A 95 7.45 -20.91 5.63
N PHE A 96 7.07 -21.47 6.80
CA PHE A 96 7.75 -21.18 8.06
C PHE A 96 9.17 -21.74 8.06
N GLY A 97 9.40 -22.96 7.55
CA GLY A 97 10.72 -23.54 7.42
C GLY A 97 11.65 -22.69 6.54
N ILE A 98 11.17 -22.24 5.37
CA ILE A 98 11.92 -21.33 4.50
C ILE A 98 12.09 -19.95 5.16
N GLY A 99 11.07 -19.46 5.87
CA GLY A 99 11.13 -18.20 6.60
C GLY A 99 12.21 -18.19 7.68
N ILE A 100 12.36 -19.29 8.44
CA ILE A 100 13.45 -19.45 9.41
C ILE A 100 14.81 -19.51 8.70
N LEU A 101 14.92 -20.27 7.62
CA LEU A 101 16.16 -20.34 6.83
C LEU A 101 16.56 -18.95 6.32
N LEU A 102 15.63 -18.20 5.75
CA LEU A 102 15.90 -16.85 5.24
C LEU A 102 16.17 -15.84 6.35
N ALA A 103 15.53 -15.98 7.52
CA ALA A 103 15.88 -15.17 8.69
C ALA A 103 17.35 -15.39 9.10
N ILE A 104 17.79 -16.64 9.18
CA ILE A 104 19.20 -16.96 9.46
C ILE A 104 20.13 -16.39 8.39
N VAL A 105 19.78 -16.54 7.11
CA VAL A 105 20.56 -15.97 5.99
C VAL A 105 20.67 -14.45 6.13
N VAL A 106 19.58 -13.74 6.45
CA VAL A 106 19.59 -12.29 6.64
C VAL A 106 20.46 -11.88 7.84
N VAL A 107 20.37 -12.59 8.97
CA VAL A 107 21.24 -12.32 10.14
C VAL A 107 22.72 -12.51 9.79
N LEU A 108 23.06 -13.59 9.09
CA LEU A 108 24.45 -13.87 8.69
C LEU A 108 24.95 -12.88 7.64
N ALA A 109 24.07 -12.40 6.76
CA ALA A 109 24.40 -11.40 5.75
C ALA A 109 24.46 -9.96 6.32
N ALA A 110 23.87 -9.71 7.49
CA ALA A 110 23.71 -8.36 8.06
C ALA A 110 25.03 -7.56 8.14
N PRO A 111 26.18 -8.12 8.59
CA PRO A 111 27.45 -7.39 8.63
C PRO A 111 27.98 -7.01 7.23
N VAL A 112 27.72 -7.85 6.23
CA VAL A 112 28.14 -7.58 4.83
C VAL A 112 27.24 -6.54 4.20
N LEU A 113 25.92 -6.64 4.43
CA LEU A 113 24.94 -5.69 3.94
C LEU A 113 25.14 -4.30 4.55
N SER A 114 25.47 -4.22 5.85
CA SER A 114 25.73 -2.94 6.53
C SER A 114 27.00 -2.25 6.03
N THR A 115 28.09 -2.99 5.76
CA THR A 115 29.39 -2.39 5.41
C THR A 115 29.62 -2.25 3.91
N ARG A 116 29.31 -3.28 3.11
CA ARG A 116 29.60 -3.31 1.66
C ARG A 116 28.37 -3.08 0.79
N GLY A 117 27.17 -3.26 1.35
CA GLY A 117 25.91 -3.10 0.62
C GLY A 117 25.39 -1.67 0.67
N PHE A 118 25.18 -1.15 1.87
CA PHE A 118 24.44 0.11 2.09
C PHE A 118 25.23 1.18 2.88
N ASP A 119 26.49 0.90 3.24
CA ASP A 119 27.38 1.76 4.02
C ASP A 119 26.71 2.39 5.26
N SER A 120 26.03 1.56 6.04
CA SER A 120 25.26 1.95 7.21
C SER A 120 25.47 0.96 8.36
N PRO A 121 26.42 1.23 9.28
CA PRO A 121 26.78 0.30 10.36
C PRO A 121 25.60 -0.10 11.25
N ALA A 122 24.70 0.85 11.56
CA ALA A 122 23.51 0.63 12.37
C ALA A 122 22.51 -0.37 11.75
N LEU A 123 22.60 -0.62 10.44
CA LEU A 123 21.75 -1.58 9.76
C LEU A 123 21.93 -3.01 10.28
N ALA A 124 23.14 -3.38 10.70
CA ALA A 124 23.39 -4.74 11.19
C ALA A 124 22.60 -5.05 12.46
N ASP A 125 22.57 -4.13 13.41
CA ASP A 125 21.87 -4.29 14.69
C ASP A 125 20.35 -4.34 14.48
N VAL A 126 19.83 -3.49 13.59
CA VAL A 126 18.40 -3.48 13.25
C VAL A 126 17.99 -4.74 12.51
N LEU A 127 18.79 -5.20 11.52
CA LEU A 127 18.52 -6.42 10.77
C LEU A 127 18.48 -7.67 11.64
N TRP A 128 19.24 -7.70 12.73
CA TRP A 128 19.21 -8.83 13.65
C TRP A 128 17.80 -9.08 14.20
N TRP A 129 17.12 -8.02 14.66
CA TRP A 129 15.72 -8.11 15.13
C TRP A 129 14.74 -8.28 13.98
N PHE A 130 14.97 -7.56 12.89
CA PHE A 130 14.07 -7.55 11.74
C PHE A 130 14.01 -8.89 11.01
N ALA A 131 15.11 -9.64 10.97
CA ALA A 131 15.14 -10.96 10.35
C ALA A 131 14.09 -11.91 10.96
N TRP A 132 13.87 -11.85 12.27
CA TRP A 132 12.88 -12.69 12.96
C TRP A 132 11.42 -12.30 12.68
N ILE A 133 11.19 -11.15 12.04
CA ILE A 133 9.86 -10.76 11.54
C ILE A 133 9.46 -11.66 10.36
N ILE A 134 10.42 -12.15 9.56
CA ILE A 134 10.15 -12.97 8.36
C ILE A 134 9.27 -14.20 8.68
N PRO A 135 9.64 -15.10 9.60
CA PRO A 135 8.79 -16.25 9.94
C PRO A 135 7.44 -15.84 10.54
N ALA A 136 7.37 -14.71 11.26
CA ALA A 136 6.11 -14.20 11.80
C ALA A 136 5.18 -13.67 10.70
N ASN A 137 5.70 -12.90 9.74
CA ASN A 137 4.95 -12.40 8.59
C ASN A 137 4.40 -13.55 7.73
N VAL A 138 5.20 -14.60 7.53
CA VAL A 138 4.74 -15.79 6.83
C VAL A 138 3.49 -16.38 7.48
N ILE A 139 3.47 -16.48 8.82
CA ILE A 139 2.30 -16.97 9.55
C ILE A 139 1.10 -16.02 9.36
N VAL A 140 1.32 -14.71 9.47
CA VAL A 140 0.28 -13.68 9.23
C VAL A 140 -0.34 -13.84 7.84
N ASP A 141 0.49 -13.95 6.80
CA ASP A 141 0.05 -14.00 5.40
C ASP A 141 -0.69 -15.29 5.06
N ILE A 142 -0.21 -16.46 5.53
CA ILE A 142 -0.92 -17.73 5.33
C ILE A 142 -2.23 -17.76 6.13
N SER A 143 -2.26 -17.22 7.36
CA SER A 143 -3.49 -17.12 8.15
C SER A 143 -4.53 -16.24 7.45
N ALA A 144 -4.10 -15.09 6.95
CA ALA A 144 -4.96 -14.15 6.24
C ALA A 144 -5.49 -14.76 4.94
N ALA A 145 -4.64 -15.46 4.18
CA ALA A 145 -5.02 -16.20 2.98
C ALA A 145 -6.05 -17.32 3.25
N TYR A 146 -5.88 -18.08 4.33
CA TYR A 146 -6.87 -19.08 4.75
C TYR A 146 -8.25 -18.46 4.97
N PHE A 147 -8.31 -17.38 5.75
CA PHE A 147 -9.58 -16.69 6.03
C PHE A 147 -10.21 -16.12 4.77
N LEU A 148 -9.42 -15.60 3.84
CA LEU A 148 -9.91 -15.15 2.55
C LEU A 148 -10.44 -16.33 1.70
N GLY A 149 -9.77 -17.48 1.71
CA GLY A 149 -10.21 -18.71 1.02
C GLY A 149 -11.55 -19.26 1.50
N ILE A 150 -11.87 -19.12 2.80
CA ILE A 150 -13.19 -19.45 3.36
C ILE A 150 -14.18 -18.27 3.32
N GLN A 151 -13.88 -17.23 2.55
CA GLN A 151 -14.73 -16.04 2.35
C GLN A 151 -14.99 -15.20 3.62
N ARG A 152 -14.06 -15.22 4.58
CA ARG A 152 -14.08 -14.40 5.80
C ARG A 152 -13.05 -13.27 5.73
N GLY A 153 -13.25 -12.34 4.79
CA GLY A 153 -12.34 -11.22 4.52
C GLY A 153 -12.10 -10.29 5.72
N GLU A 154 -13.00 -10.30 6.72
CA GLU A 154 -12.85 -9.55 7.95
C GLU A 154 -11.62 -9.99 8.76
N TYR A 155 -11.38 -11.30 8.89
CA TYR A 155 -10.24 -11.83 9.62
C TYR A 155 -8.94 -11.57 8.86
N ASN A 156 -8.95 -11.69 7.54
CA ASN A 156 -7.81 -11.30 6.68
C ASN A 156 -7.42 -9.84 6.96
N THR A 157 -8.40 -8.93 6.99
CA THR A 157 -8.16 -7.50 7.24
C THR A 157 -7.64 -7.26 8.66
N ILE A 158 -8.24 -7.89 9.66
CA ILE A 158 -7.84 -7.73 11.06
C ILE A 158 -6.41 -8.23 11.28
N ILE A 159 -6.09 -9.45 10.82
CA ILE A 159 -4.79 -10.11 11.03
C ILE A 159 -3.67 -9.42 10.24
N LYS A 160 -3.91 -9.04 8.98
CA LYS A 160 -2.87 -8.53 8.08
C LYS A 160 -2.71 -7.00 8.12
N GLN A 161 -3.77 -6.26 8.41
CA GLN A 161 -3.77 -4.80 8.34
C GLN A 161 -3.90 -4.15 9.72
N VAL A 162 -4.93 -4.51 10.48
CA VAL A 162 -5.28 -3.78 11.71
C VAL A 162 -4.31 -4.11 12.84
N LEU A 163 -4.22 -5.38 13.25
CA LEU A 163 -3.46 -5.84 14.40
C LEU A 163 -1.97 -5.41 14.36
N PRO A 164 -1.19 -5.68 13.29
CA PRO A 164 0.22 -5.32 13.29
C PRO A 164 0.43 -3.81 13.38
N LYS A 165 -0.36 -3.02 12.63
CA LYS A 165 -0.17 -1.57 12.53
C LYS A 165 -0.60 -0.83 13.80
N THR A 166 -1.70 -1.25 14.44
CA THR A 166 -2.17 -0.61 15.67
C THR A 166 -1.33 -1.03 16.89
N THR A 167 -0.96 -2.31 16.99
CA THR A 167 -0.08 -2.78 18.06
C THR A 167 1.29 -2.13 17.96
N LEU A 168 1.84 -1.97 16.75
CA LEU A 168 3.10 -1.26 16.54
C LEU A 168 3.04 0.19 17.04
N LEU A 169 1.98 0.92 16.69
CA LEU A 169 1.81 2.30 17.14
C LEU A 169 1.75 2.39 18.67
N MET A 170 1.00 1.50 19.32
CA MET A 170 0.88 1.48 20.78
C MET A 170 2.21 1.15 21.48
N LEU A 171 2.94 0.15 20.98
CA LEU A 171 4.23 -0.24 21.54
C LEU A 171 5.26 0.85 21.40
N VAL A 172 5.32 1.52 20.24
CA VAL A 172 6.31 2.58 20.01
C VAL A 172 5.99 3.81 20.86
N ALA A 173 4.72 4.16 21.02
CA ALA A 173 4.32 5.20 21.96
C ALA A 173 4.73 4.87 23.41
N ALA A 174 4.71 3.60 23.80
CA ALA A 174 5.17 3.14 25.11
C ALA A 174 6.69 3.11 25.25
N ILE A 175 7.42 2.78 24.17
CA ILE A 175 8.88 2.59 24.18
C ILE A 175 9.65 3.90 23.88
N ALA A 176 8.98 4.95 23.41
CA ALA A 176 9.55 6.29 23.20
C ALA A 176 10.17 6.93 24.46
N VAL A 177 10.07 6.29 25.63
CA VAL A 177 10.67 6.69 26.91
C VAL A 177 12.03 6.02 27.17
N THR A 178 12.57 5.24 26.23
CA THR A 178 13.82 4.47 26.43
C THR A 178 15.04 5.07 25.74
N ASP A 179 16.23 4.87 26.32
CA ASP A 179 17.51 5.46 25.90
C ASP A 179 18.13 4.85 24.62
N SER A 180 17.56 3.76 24.05
CA SER A 180 18.02 3.14 22.80
C SER A 180 16.88 2.98 21.79
N PRO A 181 16.47 4.06 21.11
CA PRO A 181 15.16 4.09 20.50
C PRO A 181 15.07 3.27 19.20
N LEU A 182 16.15 3.04 18.44
CA LEU A 182 16.07 2.33 17.14
C LEU A 182 15.95 0.81 17.31
N VAL A 183 16.66 0.23 18.27
CA VAL A 183 16.53 -1.21 18.63
C VAL A 183 15.14 -1.47 19.20
N ALA A 184 14.67 -0.56 20.04
CA ALA A 184 13.30 -0.55 20.56
C ALA A 184 12.23 -0.63 19.47
N VAL A 185 12.42 0.07 18.35
CA VAL A 185 11.51 0.01 17.19
C VAL A 185 11.54 -1.36 16.53
N GLY A 186 12.72 -1.98 16.37
CA GLY A 186 12.85 -3.34 15.86
C GLY A 186 12.17 -4.38 16.74
N VAL A 187 12.38 -4.29 18.06
CA VAL A 187 11.69 -5.13 19.05
C VAL A 187 10.18 -4.90 19.01
N GLY A 188 9.73 -3.65 18.98
CA GLY A 188 8.30 -3.30 18.89
C GLY A 188 7.64 -3.87 17.64
N TYR A 189 8.31 -3.82 16.49
CA TYR A 189 7.83 -4.43 15.26
C TYR A 189 7.75 -5.94 15.36
N LEU A 190 8.79 -6.59 15.90
CA LEU A 190 8.79 -8.04 16.11
C LEU A 190 7.65 -8.48 17.04
N VAL A 191 7.42 -7.75 18.14
CA VAL A 191 6.33 -8.03 19.08
C VAL A 191 4.96 -7.81 18.42
N ALA A 192 4.78 -6.71 17.67
CA ALA A 192 3.53 -6.43 16.98
C ALA A 192 3.18 -7.50 15.93
N THR A 193 4.14 -7.87 15.09
CA THR A 193 3.96 -8.92 14.08
C THR A 193 3.84 -10.30 14.71
N GLY A 194 4.62 -10.59 15.75
CA GLY A 194 4.54 -11.85 16.50
C GLY A 194 3.18 -12.02 17.18
N PHE A 195 2.62 -10.95 17.74
CA PHE A 195 1.26 -10.95 18.29
C PHE A 195 0.22 -11.22 17.20
N ALA A 196 0.30 -10.53 16.05
CA ALA A 196 -0.60 -10.78 14.92
C ALA A 196 -0.47 -12.21 14.37
N ALA A 197 0.75 -12.75 14.31
CA ALA A 197 1.04 -14.12 13.91
C ALA A 197 0.40 -15.13 14.89
N ALA A 198 0.56 -14.91 16.20
CA ALA A 198 -0.06 -15.76 17.22
C ALA A 198 -1.59 -15.74 17.13
N VAL A 199 -2.19 -14.55 17.05
CA VAL A 199 -3.65 -14.39 16.88
C VAL A 199 -4.12 -15.08 15.59
N GLY A 200 -3.42 -14.87 14.47
CA GLY A 200 -3.75 -15.49 13.19
C GLY A 200 -3.68 -17.01 13.26
N PHE A 201 -2.59 -17.56 13.78
CA PHE A 201 -2.39 -19.00 13.91
C PHE A 201 -3.44 -19.66 14.82
N ILE A 202 -3.72 -19.05 15.99
CA ILE A 202 -4.75 -19.51 16.92
C ILE A 202 -6.14 -19.46 16.26
N ALA A 203 -6.47 -18.35 15.58
CA ALA A 203 -7.75 -18.19 14.91
C ALA A 203 -7.95 -19.22 13.79
N VAL A 204 -6.90 -19.54 13.02
CA VAL A 204 -6.93 -20.62 12.03
C VAL A 204 -7.18 -21.96 12.74
N GLY A 205 -6.42 -22.28 13.79
CA GLY A 205 -6.58 -23.53 14.55
C GLY A 205 -7.97 -23.71 15.16
N MET A 206 -8.59 -22.64 15.65
CA MET A 206 -9.97 -22.64 16.17
C MET A 206 -11.02 -22.76 15.06
N SER A 207 -10.72 -22.29 13.85
CA SER A 207 -11.64 -22.36 12.71
C SER A 207 -11.56 -23.69 11.95
N LEU A 208 -10.44 -24.40 12.04
CA LEU A 208 -10.25 -25.67 11.35
C LEU A 208 -11.08 -26.77 12.04
N PRO A 209 -11.82 -27.61 11.30
CA PRO A 209 -12.56 -28.74 11.86
C PRO A 209 -11.63 -29.93 12.13
N VAL A 210 -10.60 -29.73 12.97
CA VAL A 210 -9.52 -30.71 13.19
C VAL A 210 -10.02 -32.01 13.85
N LYS A 211 -11.15 -31.98 14.56
CA LYS A 211 -11.68 -33.11 15.33
C LYS A 211 -12.42 -34.17 14.50
N GLU A 212 -12.79 -33.87 13.25
CA GLU A 212 -13.71 -34.71 12.47
C GLU A 212 -13.08 -35.34 11.22
N VAL A 213 -11.74 -35.28 11.05
CA VAL A 213 -11.15 -35.60 9.75
C VAL A 213 -9.98 -36.59 9.81
N ALA A 214 -10.07 -37.62 8.96
CA ALA A 214 -8.96 -38.50 8.62
C ALA A 214 -7.79 -37.72 7.99
N VAL A 215 -6.55 -38.10 8.30
CA VAL A 215 -5.35 -37.47 7.73
C VAL A 215 -5.31 -37.71 6.22
N VAL A 216 -5.67 -36.69 5.44
CA VAL A 216 -5.57 -36.72 3.97
C VAL A 216 -4.26 -36.05 3.59
N ARG A 217 -3.28 -36.79 3.07
CA ARG A 217 -2.03 -36.16 2.59
C ARG A 217 -2.35 -35.26 1.39
N THR A 218 -1.99 -33.99 1.49
CA THR A 218 -1.99 -33.06 0.35
C THR A 218 -0.82 -33.39 -0.56
N ASP A 219 -1.04 -33.29 -1.87
CA ASP A 219 0.05 -33.27 -2.84
C ASP A 219 0.78 -31.93 -2.75
N ILE A 220 1.87 -31.89 -1.97
CA ILE A 220 2.72 -30.70 -1.82
C ILE A 220 3.27 -30.26 -3.18
N ARG A 221 3.52 -31.20 -4.09
CA ARG A 221 4.03 -30.88 -5.42
C ARG A 221 2.97 -30.14 -6.23
N GLU A 222 1.71 -30.59 -6.19
CA GLU A 222 0.60 -29.87 -6.83
C GLU A 222 0.49 -28.44 -6.29
N LEU A 223 0.44 -28.30 -4.96
CA LEU A 223 0.34 -27.00 -4.28
C LEU A 223 1.48 -26.05 -4.68
N VAL A 224 2.74 -26.50 -4.56
CA VAL A 224 3.91 -25.68 -4.89
C VAL A 224 3.98 -25.38 -6.38
N SER A 225 3.67 -26.34 -7.26
CA SER A 225 3.70 -26.12 -8.71
C SER A 225 2.67 -25.09 -9.18
N TYR A 226 1.52 -25.01 -8.51
CA TYR A 226 0.50 -24.00 -8.76
C TYR A 226 0.92 -22.63 -8.20
N SER A 227 1.49 -22.60 -7.00
CA SER A 227 1.86 -21.37 -6.30
C SER A 227 3.14 -20.70 -6.81
N LEU A 228 4.12 -21.48 -7.26
CA LEU A 228 5.43 -20.95 -7.64
C LEU A 228 5.37 -19.93 -8.81
N PRO A 229 4.54 -20.11 -9.86
CA PRO A 229 4.32 -19.06 -10.85
C PRO A 229 3.73 -17.76 -10.28
N LEU A 230 2.96 -17.85 -9.18
CA LEU A 230 2.35 -16.70 -8.50
C LEU A 230 3.37 -15.95 -7.62
N LEU A 231 4.52 -16.56 -7.31
CA LEU A 231 5.65 -15.82 -6.74
C LEU A 231 6.10 -14.68 -7.68
N ALA A 232 6.03 -14.89 -9.01
CA ALA A 232 6.46 -13.88 -9.97
C ALA A 232 5.60 -12.60 -9.89
N THR A 233 4.28 -12.73 -9.68
CA THR A 233 3.41 -11.55 -9.53
C THR A 233 3.70 -10.81 -8.22
N SER A 234 3.95 -11.54 -7.13
CA SER A 234 4.38 -10.97 -5.86
C SER A 234 5.73 -10.27 -5.97
N ALA A 235 6.68 -10.85 -6.70
CA ALA A 235 8.00 -10.27 -6.95
C ALA A 235 7.92 -8.99 -7.80
N ILE A 236 7.05 -8.93 -8.82
CA ILE A 236 6.79 -7.71 -9.60
C ILE A 236 6.25 -6.60 -8.69
N GLY A 237 5.25 -6.91 -7.85
CA GLY A 237 4.71 -5.95 -6.88
C GLY A 237 5.76 -5.45 -5.90
N LEU A 238 6.65 -6.34 -5.46
CA LEU A 238 7.75 -5.99 -4.58
C LEU A 238 8.76 -5.07 -5.27
N ALA A 239 9.16 -5.39 -6.50
CA ALA A 239 10.07 -4.58 -7.30
C ALA A 239 9.51 -3.16 -7.48
N LEU A 240 8.22 -3.02 -7.80
CA LEU A 240 7.57 -1.71 -7.95
C LEU A 240 7.57 -0.86 -6.66
N ASN A 241 7.65 -1.47 -5.48
CA ASN A 241 7.64 -0.75 -4.21
C ASN A 241 9.03 -0.45 -3.66
N TRP A 242 10.01 -1.31 -3.95
CA TRP A 242 11.31 -1.29 -3.27
C TRP A 242 12.51 -1.02 -4.17
N THR A 243 12.36 -1.03 -5.50
CA THR A 243 13.47 -0.76 -6.43
C THR A 243 14.19 0.54 -6.11
N ASP A 244 13.45 1.62 -5.88
CA ASP A 244 14.02 2.92 -5.55
C ASP A 244 14.88 2.85 -4.28
N VAL A 245 14.40 2.15 -3.24
CA VAL A 245 15.12 2.00 -1.96
C VAL A 245 16.38 1.18 -2.12
N VAL A 246 16.33 0.10 -2.91
CA VAL A 246 17.51 -0.71 -3.21
C VAL A 246 18.57 0.14 -3.91
N VAL A 247 18.20 0.83 -4.99
CA VAL A 247 19.15 1.59 -5.82
C VAL A 247 19.67 2.82 -5.10
N VAL A 248 18.80 3.60 -4.46
CA VAL A 248 19.18 4.77 -3.66
C VAL A 248 20.06 4.35 -2.49
N GLY A 249 19.69 3.30 -1.76
CA GLY A 249 20.47 2.81 -0.62
C GLY A 249 21.85 2.32 -1.01
N TYR A 250 21.96 1.59 -2.12
CA TYR A 250 23.23 1.06 -2.59
C TYR A 250 24.19 2.16 -3.08
N ILE A 251 23.66 3.20 -3.73
CA ILE A 251 24.48 4.26 -4.36
C ILE A 251 24.75 5.43 -3.40
N LEU A 252 23.76 5.81 -2.58
CA LEU A 252 23.77 7.05 -1.80
C LEU A 252 23.68 6.82 -0.28
N GLY A 253 23.52 5.58 0.18
CA GLY A 253 23.47 5.24 1.61
C GLY A 253 22.12 5.50 2.28
N SER A 254 22.06 5.28 3.60
CA SER A 254 20.82 5.30 4.38
C SER A 254 20.17 6.68 4.49
N ASP A 255 20.92 7.77 4.63
CA ASP A 255 20.33 9.12 4.77
C ASP A 255 19.48 9.50 3.56
N ALA A 256 19.97 9.21 2.35
CA ALA A 256 19.25 9.43 1.10
C ALA A 256 17.97 8.57 1.03
N VAL A 257 18.03 7.32 1.51
CA VAL A 257 16.84 6.45 1.61
C VAL A 257 15.80 7.07 2.55
N GLY A 258 16.21 7.59 3.69
CA GLY A 258 15.30 8.24 4.64
C GLY A 258 14.61 9.46 4.04
N MET A 259 15.36 10.34 3.40
CA MET A 259 14.82 11.50 2.67
C MET A 259 13.81 11.06 1.59
N TYR A 260 14.18 10.08 0.77
CA TYR A 260 13.31 9.56 -0.27
C TYR A 260 12.02 8.95 0.30
N GLN A 261 12.13 8.13 1.36
CA GLN A 261 10.98 7.45 1.95
C GLN A 261 10.00 8.40 2.62
N ALA A 262 10.48 9.49 3.24
CA ALA A 262 9.59 10.50 3.82
C ALA A 262 8.69 11.13 2.73
N ALA A 263 9.32 11.55 1.63
CA ALA A 263 8.61 12.08 0.46
C ALA A 263 7.68 11.03 -0.17
N PHE A 264 8.13 9.79 -0.33
CA PHE A 264 7.34 8.72 -0.95
C PHE A 264 6.09 8.36 -0.14
N VAL A 265 6.23 8.20 1.18
CA VAL A 265 5.11 7.88 2.08
C VAL A 265 4.07 8.99 2.03
N LEU A 266 4.49 10.26 2.09
CA LEU A 266 3.56 11.38 2.00
C LEU A 266 2.86 11.44 0.63
N ALA A 267 3.61 11.26 -0.46
CA ALA A 267 3.06 11.23 -1.81
C ALA A 267 2.09 10.07 -2.05
N ALA A 268 2.31 8.91 -1.44
CA ALA A 268 1.46 7.72 -1.61
C ALA A 268 0.04 7.93 -1.06
N ASN A 269 -0.13 8.77 -0.03
CA ASN A 269 -1.41 8.98 0.64
C ASN A 269 -2.44 9.73 -0.21
N ILE A 270 -2.03 10.45 -1.27
CA ILE A 270 -2.99 11.15 -2.14
C ILE A 270 -3.95 10.17 -2.83
N HIS A 271 -3.52 8.93 -3.10
CA HIS A 271 -4.34 7.91 -3.76
C HIS A 271 -5.43 7.28 -2.88
N ILE A 272 -5.55 7.65 -1.59
CA ILE A 272 -6.54 7.06 -0.68
C ILE A 272 -7.98 7.19 -1.22
N PHE A 273 -8.30 8.32 -1.87
CA PHE A 273 -9.61 8.58 -2.45
C PHE A 273 -9.89 7.72 -3.70
N LEU A 274 -8.91 7.59 -4.60
CA LEU A 274 -9.04 6.69 -5.74
C LEU A 274 -9.20 5.23 -5.27
N GLY A 275 -8.48 4.83 -4.22
CA GLY A 275 -8.64 3.52 -3.60
C GLY A 275 -10.06 3.28 -3.04
N ALA A 276 -10.65 4.28 -2.37
CA ALA A 276 -12.02 4.19 -1.86
C ALA A 276 -13.05 4.05 -2.99
N ILE A 277 -12.88 4.82 -4.07
CA ILE A 277 -13.74 4.73 -5.26
C ILE A 277 -13.59 3.36 -5.93
N SER A 278 -12.36 2.89 -6.11
CA SER A 278 -12.06 1.59 -6.72
C SER A 278 -12.65 0.44 -5.92
N GLY A 279 -12.53 0.48 -4.59
CA GLY A 279 -13.11 -0.53 -3.69
C GLY A 279 -14.64 -0.58 -3.73
N SER A 280 -15.31 0.55 -4.01
CA SER A 280 -16.77 0.62 -4.18
C SER A 280 -17.22 0.16 -5.56
N LEU A 281 -16.47 0.53 -6.62
CA LEU A 281 -16.83 0.23 -8.00
C LEU A 281 -16.50 -1.20 -8.43
N TYR A 282 -15.42 -1.79 -7.90
CA TYR A 282 -14.94 -3.10 -8.33
C TYR A 282 -15.99 -4.22 -8.23
N PRO A 283 -16.72 -4.40 -7.10
CA PRO A 283 -17.77 -5.42 -7.02
C PRO A 283 -18.91 -5.19 -8.02
N ASN A 284 -19.23 -3.92 -8.31
CA ASN A 284 -20.30 -3.56 -9.24
C ASN A 284 -19.89 -3.81 -10.70
N PHE A 285 -18.61 -3.67 -11.05
CA PHE A 285 -18.13 -3.99 -12.39
C PHE A 285 -18.35 -5.46 -12.72
N SER A 286 -18.02 -6.37 -11.80
CA SER A 286 -18.24 -7.81 -12.00
C SER A 286 -19.71 -8.17 -12.17
N SER A 287 -20.62 -7.55 -11.42
CA SER A 287 -22.07 -7.81 -11.60
C SER A 287 -22.60 -7.22 -12.91
N LEU A 288 -22.20 -6.00 -13.27
CA LEU A 288 -22.66 -5.36 -14.51
C LEU A 288 -22.10 -6.02 -15.77
N LEU A 289 -20.91 -6.62 -15.68
CA LEU A 289 -20.31 -7.41 -16.76
C LEU A 289 -21.11 -8.69 -17.03
N ALA A 290 -21.61 -9.37 -15.98
CA ALA A 290 -22.43 -10.56 -16.13
C ALA A 290 -23.75 -10.28 -16.88
N ASP A 291 -24.27 -9.07 -16.75
CA ASP A 291 -25.48 -8.58 -17.43
C ASP A 291 -25.18 -7.81 -18.74
N GLU A 292 -23.92 -7.81 -19.21
CA GLU A 292 -23.45 -7.10 -20.41
C GLU A 292 -23.76 -5.58 -20.43
N GLN A 293 -23.87 -4.94 -19.26
CA GLN A 293 -24.24 -3.53 -19.12
C GLN A 293 -23.04 -2.58 -19.28
N TYR A 294 -22.35 -2.65 -20.43
CA TYR A 294 -21.14 -1.86 -20.71
C TYR A 294 -21.34 -0.34 -20.62
N SER A 295 -22.53 0.17 -20.92
CA SER A 295 -22.86 1.59 -20.77
C SER A 295 -22.92 2.04 -19.30
N ALA A 296 -23.45 1.19 -18.42
CA ALA A 296 -23.47 1.43 -16.98
C ALA A 296 -22.05 1.41 -16.40
N ILE A 297 -21.21 0.46 -16.84
CA ILE A 297 -19.79 0.39 -16.46
C ILE A 297 -19.06 1.67 -16.90
N SER A 298 -19.22 2.08 -18.17
CA SER A 298 -18.63 3.32 -18.70
C SER A 298 -19.02 4.54 -17.86
N ARG A 299 -20.31 4.67 -17.51
CA ARG A 299 -20.82 5.77 -16.70
C ARG A 299 -20.23 5.76 -15.29
N GLN A 300 -20.26 4.61 -14.60
CA GLN A 300 -19.72 4.48 -13.25
C GLN A 300 -18.20 4.72 -13.21
N PHE A 301 -17.47 4.19 -14.18
CA PHE A 301 -16.03 4.44 -14.33
C PHE A 301 -15.73 5.92 -14.55
N THR A 302 -16.45 6.57 -15.47
CA THR A 302 -16.21 7.97 -15.84
C THR A 302 -16.56 8.91 -14.68
N GLU A 303 -17.69 8.71 -14.01
CA GLU A 303 -18.08 9.50 -12.84
C GLU A 303 -17.17 9.23 -11.63
N GLY A 304 -16.82 7.97 -11.38
CA GLY A 304 -15.85 7.62 -10.34
C GLY A 304 -14.50 8.30 -10.58
N THR A 305 -14.00 8.26 -11.81
CA THR A 305 -12.73 8.93 -12.17
C THR A 305 -12.84 10.45 -12.06
N ARG A 306 -13.97 11.05 -12.46
CA ARG A 306 -14.24 12.47 -12.28
C ARG A 306 -14.14 12.86 -10.80
N TRP A 307 -14.84 12.15 -9.91
CA TRP A 307 -14.79 12.43 -8.47
C TRP A 307 -13.39 12.21 -7.89
N ALA A 308 -12.70 11.16 -8.30
CA ALA A 308 -11.31 10.91 -7.88
C ALA A 308 -10.40 12.08 -8.22
N VAL A 309 -10.51 12.61 -9.45
CA VAL A 309 -9.75 13.79 -9.91
C VAL A 309 -10.12 15.03 -9.10
N LEU A 310 -11.41 15.32 -8.95
CA LEU A 310 -11.86 16.52 -8.23
C LEU A 310 -11.44 16.52 -6.76
N ILE A 311 -11.43 15.37 -6.08
CA ILE A 311 -11.08 15.29 -4.66
C ILE A 311 -9.56 15.24 -4.48
N THR A 312 -8.85 14.45 -5.29
CA THR A 312 -7.41 14.21 -5.07
C THR A 312 -6.52 15.34 -5.58
N THR A 313 -7.01 16.15 -6.52
CA THR A 313 -6.23 17.29 -7.04
C THR A 313 -5.94 18.32 -5.95
N ALA A 314 -6.81 18.50 -4.94
CA ALA A 314 -6.57 19.40 -3.82
C ALA A 314 -5.31 19.04 -3.01
N PRO A 315 -5.20 17.84 -2.38
CA PRO A 315 -3.99 17.47 -1.66
C PRO A 315 -2.77 17.39 -2.58
N ALA A 316 -2.94 17.05 -3.87
CA ALA A 316 -1.83 17.05 -4.82
C ALA A 316 -1.24 18.46 -5.05
N ILE A 317 -2.09 19.46 -5.29
CA ILE A 317 -1.65 20.86 -5.47
C ILE A 317 -1.05 21.39 -4.17
N TYR A 318 -1.65 21.09 -3.01
CA TYR A 318 -1.12 21.51 -1.73
C TYR A 318 0.31 20.98 -1.50
N LEU A 319 0.53 19.68 -1.70
CA LEU A 319 1.84 19.07 -1.47
C LEU A 319 2.89 19.49 -2.52
N VAL A 320 2.49 19.79 -3.76
CA VAL A 320 3.39 20.35 -4.79
C VAL A 320 3.71 21.82 -4.52
N GLY A 321 2.75 22.60 -4.01
CA GLY A 321 2.93 24.01 -3.71
C GLY A 321 3.67 24.28 -2.40
N PHE A 322 3.50 23.42 -1.40
CA PHE A 322 4.09 23.55 -0.07
C PHE A 322 4.89 22.30 0.37
N PRO A 323 5.83 21.78 -0.45
CA PRO A 323 6.50 20.53 -0.16
C PRO A 323 7.42 20.62 1.06
N SER A 324 8.24 21.67 1.16
CA SER A 324 9.16 21.87 2.28
C SER A 324 8.40 22.03 3.60
N LEU A 325 7.35 22.88 3.62
CA LEU A 325 6.50 23.05 4.80
C LEU A 325 5.86 21.73 5.22
N SER A 326 5.34 20.96 4.27
CA SER A 326 4.68 19.68 4.59
C SER A 326 5.66 18.66 5.17
N LEU A 327 6.88 18.59 4.63
CA LEU A 327 7.93 17.71 5.17
C LEU A 327 8.42 18.17 6.54
N GLU A 328 8.65 19.47 6.71
CA GLU A 328 9.09 20.05 7.98
C GLU A 328 8.09 19.79 9.11
N MET A 329 6.80 20.08 8.85
CA MET A 329 5.75 19.96 9.87
C MET A 329 5.46 18.51 10.25
N LEU A 330 5.54 17.58 9.29
CA LEU A 330 5.18 16.17 9.51
C LEU A 330 6.37 15.28 9.90
N PHE A 331 7.54 15.52 9.31
CA PHE A 331 8.73 14.67 9.45
C PHE A 331 9.91 15.38 10.13
N GLY A 332 9.93 16.72 10.17
CA GLY A 332 11.00 17.52 10.77
C GLY A 332 11.86 18.26 9.74
N ASN A 333 12.59 19.27 10.20
CA ASN A 333 13.33 20.20 9.33
C ASN A 333 14.41 19.50 8.48
N ASP A 334 15.01 18.43 8.99
CA ASP A 334 16.04 17.65 8.29
C ASP A 334 15.54 16.99 6.98
N PHE A 335 14.23 16.90 6.78
CA PHE A 335 13.62 16.31 5.59
C PHE A 335 13.29 17.32 4.49
N THR A 336 13.46 18.63 4.73
CA THR A 336 13.14 19.69 3.74
C THR A 336 13.94 19.55 2.44
N GLY A 337 15.13 18.93 2.48
CA GLY A 337 15.92 18.58 1.30
C GLY A 337 15.22 17.62 0.32
N ALA A 338 14.19 16.89 0.78
CA ALA A 338 13.37 16.01 -0.07
C ALA A 338 12.19 16.73 -0.75
N ALA A 339 12.07 18.05 -0.66
CA ALA A 339 10.95 18.81 -1.20
C ALA A 339 10.72 18.58 -2.70
N THR A 340 11.78 18.59 -3.50
CA THR A 340 11.69 18.31 -4.95
C THR A 340 11.24 16.88 -5.22
N VAL A 341 11.74 15.91 -4.44
CA VAL A 341 11.33 14.49 -4.55
C VAL A 341 9.83 14.36 -4.30
N LEU A 342 9.33 15.00 -3.23
CA LEU A 342 7.90 15.00 -2.90
C LEU A 342 7.06 15.60 -4.03
N ALA A 343 7.46 16.77 -4.54
CA ALA A 343 6.73 17.44 -5.62
C ALA A 343 6.66 16.58 -6.89
N VAL A 344 7.77 15.95 -7.30
CA VAL A 344 7.82 15.07 -8.48
C VAL A 344 6.93 13.84 -8.29
N LEU A 345 7.03 13.17 -7.13
CA LEU A 345 6.23 11.98 -6.84
C LEU A 345 4.73 12.30 -6.78
N VAL A 346 4.34 13.42 -6.15
CA VAL A 346 2.94 13.86 -6.08
C VAL A 346 2.42 14.23 -7.46
N ALA A 347 3.19 14.95 -8.27
CA ALA A 347 2.78 15.28 -9.64
C ALA A 347 2.57 14.02 -10.49
N GLY A 348 3.52 13.08 -10.45
CA GLY A 348 3.43 11.81 -11.17
C GLY A 348 2.22 10.97 -10.74
N LYS A 349 2.03 10.81 -9.42
CA LYS A 349 0.87 10.11 -8.85
C LYS A 349 -0.45 10.84 -9.17
N GLY A 350 -0.47 12.16 -9.12
CA GLY A 350 -1.63 12.98 -9.47
C GLY A 350 -2.08 12.77 -10.93
N LEU A 351 -1.14 12.64 -11.87
CA LEU A 351 -1.45 12.34 -13.27
C LEU A 351 -2.01 10.93 -13.45
N VAL A 352 -1.54 9.94 -12.68
CA VAL A 352 -2.06 8.56 -12.74
C VAL A 352 -3.55 8.48 -12.44
N ILE A 353 -4.09 9.38 -11.62
CA ILE A 353 -5.52 9.41 -11.25
C ILE A 353 -6.42 9.65 -12.46
N LEU A 354 -5.92 10.31 -13.50
CA LEU A 354 -6.66 10.53 -14.75
C LEU A 354 -7.04 9.23 -15.46
N PHE A 355 -6.28 8.16 -15.21
CA PHE A 355 -6.53 6.84 -15.76
C PHE A 355 -7.60 6.07 -14.97
N GLY A 356 -8.10 6.59 -13.85
CA GLY A 356 -9.17 5.98 -13.07
C GLY A 356 -8.86 4.57 -12.58
N PRO A 357 -9.89 3.79 -12.21
CA PRO A 357 -9.73 2.42 -11.73
C PRO A 357 -9.51 1.41 -12.89
N SER A 358 -8.65 1.76 -13.87
CA SER A 358 -8.42 0.94 -15.07
C SER A 358 -7.90 -0.45 -14.72
N THR A 359 -6.96 -0.54 -13.77
CA THR A 359 -6.42 -1.82 -13.30
C THR A 359 -7.51 -2.72 -12.73
N ASP A 360 -8.44 -2.17 -11.95
CA ASP A 360 -9.50 -2.93 -11.29
C ASP A 360 -10.56 -3.38 -12.29
N LEU A 361 -10.90 -2.54 -13.27
CA LEU A 361 -11.79 -2.93 -14.36
C LEU A 361 -11.17 -4.03 -15.23
N LEU A 362 -9.87 -3.95 -15.55
CA LEU A 362 -9.17 -5.02 -16.28
C LEU A 362 -9.18 -6.35 -15.53
N LYS A 363 -8.98 -6.32 -14.21
CA LYS A 363 -9.11 -7.54 -13.39
C LYS A 363 -10.53 -8.10 -13.44
N ALA A 364 -11.55 -7.23 -13.42
CA ALA A 364 -12.95 -7.65 -13.50
C ALA A 364 -13.32 -8.29 -14.85
N VAL A 365 -12.70 -7.87 -15.96
CA VAL A 365 -12.85 -8.52 -17.30
C VAL A 365 -11.84 -9.65 -17.53
N GLU A 366 -11.27 -10.23 -16.47
CA GLU A 366 -10.34 -11.37 -16.52
C GLU A 366 -8.99 -11.12 -17.23
N GLU A 367 -8.61 -9.85 -17.45
CA GLU A 367 -7.34 -9.43 -18.07
C GLU A 367 -6.17 -9.34 -17.06
N SER A 368 -6.20 -10.15 -16.00
CA SER A 368 -5.19 -10.14 -14.93
C SER A 368 -3.78 -10.47 -15.44
N ARG A 369 -3.68 -11.29 -16.50
CA ARG A 369 -2.39 -11.61 -17.15
C ARG A 369 -1.80 -10.38 -17.84
N TYR A 370 -2.61 -9.59 -18.55
CA TYR A 370 -2.15 -8.36 -19.17
C TYR A 370 -1.64 -7.38 -18.11
N VAL A 371 -2.41 -7.18 -17.03
CA VAL A 371 -2.02 -6.34 -15.87
C VAL A 371 -0.69 -6.77 -15.27
N ALA A 372 -0.48 -8.08 -15.08
CA ALA A 372 0.78 -8.60 -14.54
C ALA A 372 1.97 -8.32 -15.48
N ILE A 373 1.81 -8.53 -16.78
CA ILE A 373 2.87 -8.29 -17.78
C ILE A 373 3.21 -6.80 -17.83
N THR A 374 2.22 -5.91 -17.92
CA THR A 374 2.44 -4.46 -18.01
C THR A 374 3.05 -3.88 -16.74
N TYR A 375 2.66 -4.37 -15.56
CA TYR A 375 3.35 -4.01 -14.31
C TYR A 375 4.78 -4.56 -14.24
N GLY A 376 5.03 -5.77 -14.78
CA GLY A 376 6.39 -6.28 -14.94
C GLY A 376 7.25 -5.37 -15.82
N LEU A 377 6.71 -4.91 -16.97
CA LEU A 377 7.39 -3.96 -17.84
C LEU A 377 7.62 -2.61 -17.15
N ALA A 378 6.65 -2.11 -16.39
CA ALA A 378 6.81 -0.91 -15.60
C ALA A 378 7.90 -1.06 -14.52
N ALA A 379 8.00 -2.22 -13.88
CA ALA A 379 9.06 -2.51 -12.89
C ALA A 379 10.45 -2.52 -13.53
N VAL A 380 10.59 -3.14 -14.71
CA VAL A 380 11.84 -3.14 -15.47
C VAL A 380 12.22 -1.73 -15.90
N LEU A 381 11.26 -0.95 -16.40
CA LEU A 381 11.48 0.45 -16.76
C LEU A 381 11.88 1.29 -15.53
N ASN A 382 11.23 1.08 -14.38
CA ASN A 382 11.57 1.75 -13.14
C ASN A 382 13.00 1.44 -12.69
N LEU A 383 13.42 0.18 -12.73
CA LEU A 383 14.78 -0.23 -12.41
C LEU A 383 15.79 0.40 -13.37
N ALA A 384 15.54 0.34 -14.68
CA ALA A 384 16.43 0.92 -15.69
C ALA A 384 16.60 2.44 -15.49
N LEU A 385 15.50 3.15 -15.24
CA LEU A 385 15.53 4.59 -14.97
C LEU A 385 16.23 4.92 -13.65
N ASN A 386 16.02 4.13 -12.60
CA ASN A 386 16.72 4.33 -11.33
C ASN A 386 18.23 4.16 -11.49
N VAL A 387 18.68 3.06 -12.11
CA VAL A 387 20.10 2.80 -12.35
C VAL A 387 20.75 3.89 -13.21
N ALA A 388 20.02 4.47 -14.16
CA ALA A 388 20.51 5.55 -15.02
C ALA A 388 20.49 6.93 -14.34
N LEU A 389 19.43 7.26 -13.60
CA LEU A 389 19.19 8.62 -13.09
C LEU A 389 19.70 8.84 -11.67
N VAL A 390 19.73 7.83 -10.81
CA VAL A 390 20.21 7.99 -9.42
C VAL A 390 21.68 8.42 -9.35
N PRO A 391 22.61 7.88 -10.16
CA PRO A 391 24.01 8.35 -10.14
C PRO A 391 24.19 9.83 -10.50
N VAL A 392 23.33 10.39 -11.34
CA VAL A 392 23.48 11.76 -11.89
C VAL A 392 22.56 12.79 -11.22
N ALA A 393 21.38 12.36 -10.74
CA ALA A 393 20.35 13.23 -10.19
C ALA A 393 19.92 12.84 -8.75
N GLY A 394 20.61 11.87 -8.14
CA GLY A 394 20.35 11.44 -6.78
C GLY A 394 18.92 10.91 -6.55
N ILE A 395 18.36 11.22 -5.38
CA ILE A 395 16.99 10.85 -4.99
C ILE A 395 15.90 11.48 -5.86
N VAL A 396 16.19 12.60 -6.54
CA VAL A 396 15.27 13.21 -7.52
C VAL A 396 15.19 12.35 -8.78
N GLY A 397 16.31 11.76 -9.20
CA GLY A 397 16.36 10.77 -10.29
C GLY A 397 15.46 9.57 -10.02
N ALA A 398 15.49 9.02 -8.80
CA ALA A 398 14.59 7.95 -8.38
C ALA A 398 13.10 8.37 -8.48
N ALA A 399 12.75 9.57 -8.01
CA ALA A 399 11.38 10.08 -8.10
C ALA A 399 10.87 10.18 -9.54
N PHE A 400 11.69 10.68 -10.47
CA PHE A 400 11.34 10.71 -11.90
C PHE A 400 11.21 9.30 -12.48
N GLY A 401 12.12 8.39 -12.15
CA GLY A 401 12.05 6.99 -12.56
C GLY A 401 10.73 6.33 -12.17
N THR A 402 10.27 6.57 -10.93
CA THR A 402 8.99 6.07 -10.42
C THR A 402 7.79 6.75 -11.03
N ALA A 403 7.82 8.07 -11.19
CA ALA A 403 6.73 8.81 -11.84
C ALA A 403 6.52 8.34 -13.29
N ILE A 404 7.60 8.21 -14.07
CA ILE A 404 7.56 7.77 -15.47
C ILE A 404 7.07 6.33 -15.58
N ALA A 405 7.63 5.41 -14.79
CA ALA A 405 7.28 3.99 -14.85
C ALA A 405 5.83 3.74 -14.42
N THR A 406 5.37 4.40 -13.36
CA THR A 406 3.97 4.26 -12.92
C THR A 406 2.99 4.87 -13.91
N MET A 407 3.32 6.03 -14.51
CA MET A 407 2.52 6.62 -15.58
C MET A 407 2.45 5.70 -16.80
N PHE A 408 3.57 5.10 -17.21
CA PHE A 408 3.63 4.14 -18.31
C PHE A 408 2.72 2.94 -18.08
N GLY A 409 2.83 2.27 -16.93
CA GLY A 409 2.00 1.09 -16.61
C GLY A 409 0.50 1.42 -16.57
N ASN A 410 0.12 2.51 -15.91
CA ASN A 410 -1.30 2.90 -15.81
C ASN A 410 -1.86 3.41 -17.15
N TYR A 411 -1.05 4.05 -17.98
CA TYR A 411 -1.45 4.41 -19.34
C TYR A 411 -1.76 3.17 -20.19
N LEU A 412 -0.92 2.13 -20.12
CA LEU A 412 -1.19 0.87 -20.82
C LEU A 412 -2.46 0.18 -20.34
N HIS A 413 -2.76 0.27 -19.04
CA HIS A 413 -4.02 -0.23 -18.49
C HIS A 413 -5.21 0.56 -19.04
N PHE A 414 -5.16 1.90 -18.95
CA PHE A 414 -6.21 2.76 -19.49
C PHE A 414 -6.48 2.53 -20.98
N ARG A 415 -5.42 2.37 -21.78
CA ARG A 415 -5.57 2.05 -23.20
C ARG A 415 -6.31 0.72 -23.39
N ARG A 416 -5.92 -0.33 -22.68
CA ARG A 416 -6.58 -1.64 -22.75
C ARG A 416 -8.02 -1.59 -22.23
N THR A 417 -8.29 -0.78 -21.21
CA THR A 417 -9.65 -0.53 -20.71
C THR A 417 -10.53 0.12 -21.78
N ARG A 418 -10.01 1.09 -22.54
CA ARG A 418 -10.76 1.74 -23.64
C ARG A 418 -11.14 0.79 -24.77
N GLU A 419 -10.42 -0.30 -24.94
CA GLU A 419 -10.75 -1.34 -25.93
C GLU A 419 -11.95 -2.19 -25.49
N HIS A 420 -12.27 -2.23 -24.19
CA HIS A 420 -13.39 -2.99 -23.63
C HIS A 420 -14.61 -2.10 -23.33
N VAL A 421 -14.36 -0.88 -22.84
CA VAL A 421 -15.41 0.04 -22.38
C VAL A 421 -15.09 1.43 -22.91
N ASN A 422 -16.06 2.10 -23.52
CA ASN A 422 -15.87 3.46 -24.01
C ASN A 422 -15.74 4.45 -22.85
N VAL A 423 -14.51 4.69 -22.41
CA VAL A 423 -14.16 5.62 -21.32
C VAL A 423 -13.30 6.77 -21.86
N THR A 424 -13.44 7.94 -21.23
CA THR A 424 -12.72 9.17 -21.63
C THR A 424 -11.98 9.78 -20.46
N LEU A 425 -10.90 10.52 -20.75
CA LEU A 425 -10.16 11.24 -19.73
C LEU A 425 -10.97 12.44 -19.23
N PRO A 426 -11.08 12.67 -17.92
CA PRO A 426 -11.82 13.80 -17.35
C PRO A 426 -11.00 15.11 -17.40
N ILE A 427 -10.62 15.57 -18.61
CA ILE A 427 -9.79 16.77 -18.80
C ILE A 427 -10.48 18.04 -18.29
N LYS A 428 -11.79 18.19 -18.54
CA LYS A 428 -12.56 19.35 -18.06
C LYS A 428 -12.62 19.41 -16.52
N PRO A 429 -12.98 18.32 -15.81
CA PRO A 429 -12.86 18.27 -14.35
C PRO A 429 -11.45 18.57 -13.84
N LEU A 430 -10.41 18.04 -14.48
CA LEU A 430 -9.01 18.33 -14.11
C LEU A 430 -8.70 19.82 -14.22
N LEU A 431 -9.03 20.47 -15.33
CA LEU A 431 -8.77 21.91 -15.51
C LEU A 431 -9.50 22.75 -14.45
N ARG A 432 -10.74 22.41 -14.12
CA ARG A 432 -11.50 23.07 -13.04
C ARG A 432 -10.83 22.88 -11.68
N ALA A 433 -10.38 21.67 -11.38
CA ALA A 433 -9.66 21.36 -10.15
C ALA A 433 -8.31 22.08 -10.06
N LEU A 434 -7.56 22.16 -11.16
CA LEU A 434 -6.30 22.92 -11.22
C LEU A 434 -6.54 24.41 -10.99
N VAL A 435 -7.55 25.01 -11.63
CA VAL A 435 -7.90 26.43 -11.42
C VAL A 435 -8.33 26.68 -9.97
N ALA A 436 -9.19 25.82 -9.40
CA ALA A 436 -9.62 25.91 -8.02
C ALA A 436 -8.45 25.80 -7.03
N GLY A 437 -7.52 24.86 -7.27
CA GLY A 437 -6.33 24.71 -6.44
C GLY A 437 -5.35 25.86 -6.56
N LEU A 438 -5.14 26.41 -7.75
CA LEU A 438 -4.32 27.62 -7.94
C LEU A 438 -4.94 28.83 -7.25
N ALA A 439 -6.26 28.99 -7.32
CA ALA A 439 -6.98 30.05 -6.62
C ALA A 439 -6.90 29.90 -5.08
N ALA A 440 -6.93 28.67 -4.56
CA ALA A 440 -6.73 28.38 -3.14
C ALA A 440 -5.28 28.53 -2.68
N TYR A 441 -4.32 28.26 -3.57
CA TYR A 441 -2.89 28.35 -3.29
C TYR A 441 -2.44 29.78 -3.01
N LEU A 442 -2.90 30.76 -3.79
CA LEU A 442 -2.44 32.15 -3.69
C LEU A 442 -2.65 32.77 -2.29
N PRO A 443 -3.84 32.74 -1.66
CA PRO A 443 -4.02 33.26 -0.30
C PRO A 443 -3.19 32.49 0.74
N CYS A 444 -3.10 31.17 0.60
CA CYS A 444 -2.32 30.32 1.49
C CYS A 444 -0.81 30.64 1.45
N LEU A 445 -0.29 31.03 0.29
CA LEU A 445 1.11 31.44 0.16
C LEU A 445 1.47 32.62 1.07
N PHE A 446 0.57 33.60 1.24
CA PHE A 446 0.78 34.73 2.14
C PHE A 446 0.68 34.36 3.62
N LEU A 447 0.08 33.22 3.94
CA LEU A 447 -0.13 32.75 5.31
C LEU A 447 0.95 31.78 5.78
N ILE A 448 1.89 31.40 4.90
CA ILE A 448 2.90 30.39 5.19
C ILE A 448 3.79 30.78 6.37
N SER A 449 4.11 32.07 6.53
CA SER A 449 4.97 32.58 7.60
C SER A 449 4.34 32.48 9.00
N TYR A 450 3.04 32.23 9.09
CA TYR A 450 2.33 32.05 10.36
C TYR A 450 2.22 30.57 10.77
N VAL A 451 2.72 29.65 9.95
CA VAL A 451 2.66 28.20 10.20
C VAL A 451 3.86 27.78 11.04
N GLU A 452 3.79 28.03 12.34
CA GLU A 452 4.88 27.73 13.29
C GLU A 452 4.70 26.38 14.03
N SER A 453 3.51 25.78 13.93
CA SER A 453 3.19 24.56 14.67
C SER A 453 2.25 23.64 13.88
N LEU A 454 2.16 22.38 14.31
CA LEU A 454 1.28 21.39 13.70
C LEU A 454 -0.20 21.83 13.75
N TYR A 455 -0.60 22.59 14.76
CA TYR A 455 -1.94 23.19 14.84
C TYR A 455 -2.17 24.19 13.70
N TRP A 456 -1.26 25.14 13.51
CA TRP A 456 -1.35 26.13 12.43
C TRP A 456 -1.22 25.48 11.05
N PHE A 457 -0.45 24.40 10.94
CA PHE A 457 -0.37 23.60 9.71
C PHE A 457 -1.73 22.96 9.38
N GLY A 458 -2.42 22.41 10.38
CA GLY A 458 -3.79 21.92 10.23
C GLY A 458 -4.78 23.01 9.79
N VAL A 459 -4.70 24.19 10.40
CA VAL A 459 -5.49 25.37 10.00
C VAL A 459 -5.18 25.77 8.55
N HIS A 460 -3.91 25.76 8.16
CA HIS A 460 -3.48 26.08 6.80
C HIS A 460 -4.05 25.09 5.76
N ILE A 461 -4.02 23.78 6.04
CA ILE A 461 -4.65 22.75 5.21
C ILE A 461 -6.17 22.95 5.14
N ALA A 462 -6.81 23.21 6.28
CA ALA A 462 -8.27 23.40 6.34
C ALA A 462 -8.70 24.62 5.52
N LEU A 463 -7.99 25.74 5.65
CA LEU A 463 -8.24 26.94 4.87
C LEU A 463 -8.05 26.69 3.37
N PHE A 464 -6.95 26.06 2.97
CA PHE A 464 -6.72 25.67 1.57
C PHE A 464 -7.88 24.82 1.03
N SER A 465 -8.31 23.82 1.82
CA SER A 465 -9.39 22.90 1.44
C SER A 465 -10.74 23.62 1.29
N ILE A 466 -11.05 24.56 2.18
CA ILE A 466 -12.27 25.38 2.11
C ILE A 466 -12.23 26.27 0.87
N LEU A 467 -11.12 26.99 0.63
CA LEU A 467 -10.96 27.85 -0.54
C LEU A 467 -11.04 27.04 -1.84
N TYR A 468 -10.44 25.85 -1.86
CA TYR A 468 -10.53 24.92 -2.98
C TYR A 468 -11.98 24.51 -3.27
N LEU A 469 -12.73 24.10 -2.24
CA LEU A 469 -14.12 23.68 -2.42
C LEU A 469 -15.03 24.85 -2.85
N LEU A 470 -14.84 26.04 -2.29
CA LEU A 470 -15.60 27.25 -2.67
C LEU A 470 -15.35 27.65 -4.12
N THR A 471 -14.08 27.66 -4.55
CA THR A 471 -13.72 27.98 -5.93
C THR A 471 -14.20 26.90 -6.89
N LEU A 472 -14.05 25.62 -6.54
CA LEU A 472 -14.53 24.52 -7.35
C LEU A 472 -16.06 24.58 -7.53
N PHE A 473 -16.80 24.97 -6.50
CA PHE A 473 -18.24 25.20 -6.57
C PHE A 473 -18.58 26.40 -7.48
N ALA A 474 -17.88 27.52 -7.32
CA ALA A 474 -18.09 28.73 -8.12
C ALA A 474 -17.84 28.50 -9.63
N PHE A 475 -16.86 27.67 -9.99
CA PHE A 475 -16.54 27.33 -11.39
C PHE A 475 -17.38 26.17 -11.95
N GLY A 476 -18.43 25.73 -11.25
CA GLY A 476 -19.32 24.66 -11.68
C GLY A 476 -18.64 23.29 -11.75
N GLY A 477 -17.60 23.07 -10.94
CA GLY A 477 -16.94 21.76 -10.80
C GLY A 477 -17.83 20.72 -10.12
N ILE A 478 -18.66 21.16 -9.17
CA ILE A 478 -19.64 20.36 -8.43
C ILE A 478 -20.96 21.14 -8.38
N SER A 479 -22.09 20.49 -8.64
CA SER A 479 -23.43 21.10 -8.49
C SER A 479 -24.07 20.72 -7.15
N LEU A 480 -24.91 21.59 -6.58
CA LEU A 480 -25.66 21.29 -5.32
C LEU A 480 -26.62 20.11 -5.49
N GLU A 481 -27.08 19.87 -6.72
CA GLU A 481 -28.01 18.81 -7.08
C GLU A 481 -27.33 17.43 -7.08
N GLU A 482 -26.06 17.36 -7.50
CA GLU A 482 -25.20 16.17 -7.38
C GLU A 482 -24.99 15.76 -5.91
N ILE A 483 -24.82 16.73 -5.00
CA ILE A 483 -24.61 16.44 -3.57
C ILE A 483 -25.90 15.89 -2.93
N ARG A 484 -27.06 16.47 -3.25
CA ARG A 484 -28.36 16.06 -2.69
C ARG A 484 -28.81 14.69 -3.18
N THR A 485 -28.52 14.34 -4.43
CA THR A 485 -28.86 13.02 -4.99
C THR A 485 -27.99 11.90 -4.44
N HIS A 486 -26.74 12.16 -4.04
CA HIS A 486 -25.88 11.14 -3.41
C HIS A 486 -26.10 11.00 -1.89
N SER A 487 -26.65 12.01 -1.19
CA SER A 487 -26.98 11.89 0.24
C SER A 487 -28.29 11.15 0.55
N SER A 488 -29.06 10.78 -0.49
CA SER A 488 -30.41 10.20 -0.39
C SER A 488 -30.51 8.73 -0.83
N THR A 489 -29.37 8.09 -1.07
CA THR A 489 -29.19 6.65 -1.35
C THR A 489 -28.20 6.06 -0.35
#